data_AF-A0A945K4P6-F1
#
_entry.id   AF-A0A945K4P6-F1
#
_cell.length_a   1.000
_cell.length_b   1.000
_cell.length_c   1.000
_cell.angle_alpha   90.00
_cell.angle_beta   90.00
_cell.angle_gamma   90.00
#
_symmetry.space_group_name_H-M   'P 1'
#
loop_
_entity.id
_entity.type
_entity.pdbx_description
1 polymer ?
#
loop_
_entity_poly.entity_id
_entity_poly.type
_entity_poly.pdbx_seq_one_letter_code
_entity_poly.pdbx_strand_id
1 'polypeptide(L)'
;MKKMTTTLLFTFAGLLAFSQTNADIVGQWYNAKKDAVITLFEENETVSGKITWMQFPNDDNGNLKKGPLNPDEKLKFRVRIDMLMMSSFPFTGRSSTWIRKLN
;
A
#
# COMPACT_ATOMS: atom_id res chain seq x y z
N MET A 1 3.12 16.89 47.64
CA MET A 1 2.00 16.93 46.68
C MET A 1 2.43 17.40 45.28
N LYS A 2 3.14 18.54 45.13
CA LYS A 2 3.60 19.05 43.81
C LYS A 2 4.44 18.06 42.97
N LYS A 3 5.27 17.23 43.61
CA LYS A 3 6.08 16.20 42.93
C LYS A 3 5.24 15.03 42.38
N MET A 4 4.17 14.64 43.07
CA MET A 4 3.24 13.59 42.60
C MET A 4 2.41 14.04 41.40
N THR A 5 1.98 15.31 41.38
CA THR A 5 1.27 15.87 40.21
C THR A 5 2.13 15.93 38.97
N THR A 6 3.43 16.21 39.09
CA THR A 6 4.35 16.22 37.95
C THR A 6 4.57 14.82 37.38
N THR A 7 4.76 13.80 38.23
CA THR A 7 4.92 12.40 37.76
C THR A 7 3.67 11.91 37.02
N LEU A 8 2.47 12.22 37.54
CA LEU A 8 1.21 11.80 36.91
C LEU A 8 1.00 12.44 35.52
N LEU A 9 1.44 13.70 35.36
CA LEU A 9 1.36 14.42 34.09
C LEU A 9 2.26 13.80 33.01
N PHE A 10 3.48 13.38 33.38
CA PHE A 10 4.40 12.73 32.43
C PHE A 10 3.93 11.33 32.02
N THR A 11 3.31 10.57 32.91
CA THR A 11 2.73 9.26 32.56
C THR A 11 1.57 9.39 31.56
N PHE A 12 0.72 10.41 31.72
CA PHE A 12 -0.40 10.65 30.81
C PHE A 12 0.06 11.12 29.42
N ALA A 13 1.13 11.91 29.34
CA ALA A 13 1.72 12.33 28.07
C ALA A 13 2.26 11.16 27.23
N GLY A 14 2.77 10.11 27.87
CA GLY A 14 3.27 8.91 27.18
C GLY A 14 2.20 8.08 26.47
N LEU A 15 0.93 8.19 26.87
CA LEU A 15 -0.18 7.48 26.25
C LEU A 15 -0.58 8.06 24.88
N LEU A 16 -0.14 9.28 24.57
CA LEU A 16 -0.40 9.95 23.29
C LEU A 16 0.69 9.68 22.25
N ALA A 17 1.74 8.93 22.59
CA ALA A 17 2.94 8.77 21.77
C ALA A 17 2.86 7.62 20.73
N PHE A 18 1.68 7.37 20.15
CA PHE A 18 1.55 6.41 19.05
C PHE A 18 1.74 7.12 17.70
N SER A 19 2.88 6.86 17.02
CA SER A 19 3.25 7.50 15.74
C SER A 19 3.48 6.50 14.60
N GLN A 20 2.96 5.27 14.70
CA GLN A 20 3.09 4.29 13.62
C GLN A 20 2.12 4.65 12.50
N THR A 21 2.63 5.23 11.41
CA THR A 21 1.83 5.58 10.23
C THR A 21 2.32 4.82 9.00
N ASN A 22 1.47 4.68 7.99
CA ASN A 22 1.83 4.09 6.70
C ASN A 22 2.55 5.09 5.76
N ALA A 23 2.82 6.31 6.24
CA ALA A 23 3.35 7.40 5.42
C ALA A 23 4.69 7.07 4.75
N ASP A 24 5.46 6.15 5.32
CA ASP A 24 6.77 5.76 4.80
C ASP A 24 6.72 5.09 3.42
N ILE A 25 5.60 4.42 3.09
CA ILE A 25 5.48 3.67 1.83
C ILE A 25 4.38 4.19 0.91
N VAL A 26 3.43 4.97 1.41
CA VAL A 26 2.42 5.61 0.57
C VAL A 26 3.10 6.57 -0.42
N GLY A 27 2.80 6.43 -1.70
CA GLY A 27 3.48 7.19 -2.75
C GLY A 27 3.52 6.48 -4.10
N GLN A 28 4.37 6.97 -5.00
CA GLN A 28 4.55 6.43 -6.34
C GLN A 28 5.89 5.69 -6.44
N TRP A 29 5.84 4.44 -6.89
CA TRP A 29 7.00 3.58 -6.97
C TRP A 29 7.12 2.98 -8.37
N TYR A 30 8.31 3.08 -8.95
CA TYR A 30 8.61 2.31 -10.15
C TYR A 30 8.73 0.83 -9.81
N ASN A 31 8.22 -0.03 -10.70
CA ASN A 31 8.59 -1.43 -10.66
C ASN A 31 10.08 -1.61 -10.99
N ALA A 32 10.62 -2.81 -10.78
CA ALA A 32 12.04 -3.10 -10.99
C ALA A 32 12.54 -2.77 -12.41
N LYS A 33 11.67 -2.94 -13.44
CA LYS A 33 11.99 -2.62 -14.84
C LYS A 33 11.84 -1.14 -15.19
N LYS A 34 11.25 -0.34 -14.30
CA LYS A 34 10.91 1.07 -14.51
C LYS A 34 9.98 1.34 -15.69
N ASP A 35 9.18 0.34 -16.08
CA ASP A 35 8.18 0.43 -17.15
C ASP A 35 6.74 0.55 -16.62
N ALA A 36 6.56 0.59 -15.30
CA ALA A 36 5.29 0.86 -14.64
C ALA A 36 5.47 1.62 -13.31
N VAL A 37 4.48 2.45 -12.96
CA VAL A 37 4.36 3.07 -11.64
C VAL A 37 3.21 2.43 -10.88
N ILE A 38 3.51 2.00 -9.66
CA ILE A 38 2.55 1.54 -8.67
C ILE A 38 2.35 2.67 -7.67
N THR A 39 1.11 3.13 -7.52
CA THR A 39 0.73 4.02 -6.43
C THR A 39 0.29 3.19 -5.24
N LEU A 40 1.05 3.30 -4.15
CA LEU A 40 0.69 2.79 -2.84
C LEU A 40 -0.15 3.83 -2.11
N PHE A 41 -1.25 3.39 -1.53
CA PHE A 41 -2.20 4.23 -0.81
C PHE A 41 -2.74 3.51 0.43
N GLU A 42 -3.15 4.29 1.42
CA GLU A 42 -3.75 3.79 2.65
C GLU A 42 -5.27 3.70 2.51
N GLU A 43 -5.84 2.58 2.94
CA GLU A 43 -7.27 2.34 3.00
C GLU A 43 -7.53 1.38 4.18
N ASN A 44 -8.48 1.73 5.05
CA ASN A 44 -8.84 0.92 6.22
C ASN A 44 -7.62 0.51 7.07
N GLU A 45 -6.72 1.46 7.36
CA GLU A 45 -5.48 1.25 8.16
C GLU A 45 -4.47 0.25 7.53
N THR A 46 -4.70 -0.13 6.26
CA THR A 46 -3.84 -1.03 5.51
C THR A 46 -3.30 -0.34 4.27
N VAL A 47 -2.21 -0.88 3.71
CA VAL A 47 -1.66 -0.39 2.44
C VAL A 47 -2.10 -1.27 1.30
N SER A 48 -2.56 -0.61 0.24
CA SER A 48 -2.94 -1.20 -1.04
C SER A 48 -2.16 -0.52 -2.16
N GLY A 49 -2.09 -1.16 -3.32
CA GLY A 49 -1.31 -0.65 -4.45
C GLY A 49 -1.93 -0.95 -5.79
N LYS A 50 -1.97 0.06 -6.66
CA LYS A 50 -2.50 -0.05 -8.02
C LYS A 50 -1.55 0.51 -9.07
N ILE A 51 -1.62 0.00 -10.30
CA ILE A 51 -0.83 0.53 -11.41
C ILE A 51 -1.44 1.84 -11.88
N THR A 52 -0.73 2.96 -11.77
CA THR A 52 -1.22 4.29 -12.18
C THR A 52 -0.55 4.82 -13.44
N TRP A 53 0.57 4.23 -13.85
CA TRP A 53 1.21 4.55 -15.12
C TRP A 53 1.94 3.32 -15.69
N MET A 54 2.03 3.26 -17.02
CA MET A 54 2.79 2.25 -17.75
C MET A 54 3.50 2.91 -18.94
N GLN A 55 4.73 2.49 -19.22
CA GLN A 55 5.47 2.95 -20.40
C GLN A 55 4.82 2.50 -21.70
N PHE A 56 4.26 1.27 -21.69
CA PHE A 56 3.59 0.68 -22.84
C PHE A 56 2.18 0.20 -22.42
N PRO A 57 1.19 1.12 -22.31
CA PRO A 57 -0.14 0.79 -21.80
C PRO A 57 -0.99 0.02 -22.82
N ASN A 58 -0.67 0.13 -24.11
CA ASN A 58 -1.39 -0.51 -25.21
C ASN A 58 -0.67 -1.77 -25.71
N ASP A 59 -1.43 -2.69 -26.30
CA ASP A 59 -0.95 -3.83 -27.08
C ASP A 59 -0.64 -3.41 -28.54
N ASP A 60 -0.16 -4.36 -29.34
CA ASP A 60 0.24 -4.12 -30.73
C ASP A 60 -0.93 -3.69 -31.63
N ASN A 61 -2.17 -3.95 -31.21
CA ASN A 61 -3.39 -3.53 -31.90
C ASN A 61 -3.90 -2.16 -31.41
N GLY A 62 -3.18 -1.50 -30.50
CA GLY A 62 -3.55 -0.21 -29.92
C GLY A 62 -4.57 -0.30 -28.78
N ASN A 63 -4.98 -1.49 -28.35
CA ASN A 63 -5.92 -1.65 -27.25
C ASN A 63 -5.19 -1.63 -25.91
N LEU A 64 -5.87 -1.18 -24.84
CA LEU A 64 -5.31 -1.25 -23.50
C LEU A 64 -4.96 -2.69 -23.12
N LYS A 65 -3.74 -2.88 -22.63
CA LYS A 65 -3.23 -4.18 -22.21
C LYS A 65 -4.10 -4.78 -21.11
N LYS A 66 -4.69 -5.94 -21.38
CA LYS A 66 -5.44 -6.74 -20.41
C LYS A 66 -4.51 -7.68 -19.63
N GLY A 67 -5.04 -8.38 -18.62
CA GLY A 67 -4.30 -9.37 -17.82
C GLY A 67 -4.56 -10.83 -18.24
N PRO A 68 -4.18 -11.28 -19.44
CA PRO A 68 -4.57 -12.60 -19.97
C PRO A 68 -4.02 -13.80 -19.19
N LEU A 69 -3.00 -13.57 -18.34
CA LEU A 69 -2.39 -14.61 -17.51
C LEU A 69 -3.10 -14.80 -16.15
N ASN A 70 -4.22 -14.12 -15.91
CA ASN A 70 -4.99 -14.34 -14.68
C ASN A 70 -5.67 -15.72 -14.74
N PRO A 71 -5.50 -16.60 -13.73
CA PRO A 71 -6.16 -17.90 -13.70
C PRO A 71 -7.69 -17.80 -13.67
N ASP A 72 -8.25 -16.71 -13.17
CA ASP A 72 -9.69 -16.44 -13.24
C ASP A 72 -10.05 -15.83 -14.61
N GLU A 73 -10.83 -16.57 -15.41
CA GLU A 73 -11.35 -16.16 -16.72
C GLU A 73 -12.01 -14.77 -16.71
N LYS A 74 -12.74 -14.43 -15.64
CA LYS A 74 -13.42 -13.13 -15.54
C LYS A 74 -12.44 -11.98 -15.37
N LEU A 75 -11.26 -12.25 -14.83
CA LEU A 75 -10.22 -11.25 -14.59
C LEU A 75 -9.28 -11.10 -15.80
N LYS A 76 -9.26 -12.04 -16.75
CA LYS A 76 -8.43 -11.97 -17.96
C LYS A 76 -8.73 -10.74 -18.82
N PHE A 77 -9.97 -10.24 -18.76
CA PHE A 77 -10.40 -9.10 -19.55
C PHE A 77 -10.15 -7.74 -18.88
N ARG A 78 -9.69 -7.74 -17.62
CA ARG A 78 -9.40 -6.49 -16.90
C ARG A 78 -8.18 -5.81 -17.50
N VAL A 79 -8.33 -4.51 -17.72
CA VAL A 79 -7.24 -3.62 -18.13
C VAL A 79 -6.20 -3.53 -17.00
N ARG A 80 -4.92 -3.49 -17.37
CA ARG A 80 -3.79 -3.42 -16.42
C ARG A 80 -3.60 -2.03 -15.80
N ILE A 81 -3.86 -0.95 -16.52
CA ILE A 81 -3.89 0.38 -15.92
C ILE A 81 -5.06 0.44 -14.92
N ASP A 82 -4.83 1.07 -13.77
CA ASP A 82 -5.73 1.15 -12.60
C ASP A 82 -6.01 -0.19 -11.89
N MET A 83 -5.33 -1.28 -12.30
CA MET A 83 -5.48 -2.59 -11.65
C MET A 83 -4.90 -2.57 -10.23
N LEU A 84 -5.71 -3.01 -9.26
CA LEU A 84 -5.29 -3.27 -7.89
C LEU A 84 -4.39 -4.53 -7.86
N MET A 85 -3.09 -4.33 -7.66
CA MET A 85 -2.08 -5.39 -7.69
C MET A 85 -1.82 -5.98 -6.30
N MET A 86 -2.05 -5.17 -5.26
CA MET A 86 -1.84 -5.53 -3.86
C MET A 86 -2.96 -4.91 -3.05
N SER A 87 -3.55 -5.69 -2.15
CA SER A 87 -4.66 -5.26 -1.33
C SER A 87 -4.47 -5.64 0.13
N SER A 88 -4.77 -4.68 1.01
CA SER A 88 -4.96 -4.86 2.44
C SER A 88 -3.75 -5.43 3.18
N PHE A 89 -2.57 -4.84 2.96
CA PHE A 89 -1.36 -5.21 3.69
C PHE A 89 -1.29 -4.43 5.02
N PRO A 90 -1.47 -5.08 6.18
CA PRO A 90 -1.38 -4.41 7.46
C PRO A 90 0.08 -4.13 7.86
N PHE A 91 0.31 -2.99 8.50
CA PHE A 91 1.59 -2.71 9.14
C PHE A 91 1.76 -3.60 10.37
N THR A 92 2.91 -4.26 10.48
CA THR A 92 3.16 -5.22 11.58
C THR A 92 3.88 -4.61 12.78
N GLY A 93 4.18 -3.30 12.75
CA GLY A 93 4.85 -2.60 13.86
C GLY A 93 6.30 -3.02 14.11
N ARG A 94 6.84 -3.98 13.33
CA ARG A 94 8.22 -4.45 13.40
C ARG A 94 8.92 -4.12 12.09
N SER A 95 10.11 -3.53 12.19
CA SER A 95 11.11 -3.52 11.11
C SER A 95 10.57 -3.14 9.72
N SER A 96 9.78 -2.06 9.61
CA SER A 96 9.26 -1.56 8.32
C SER A 96 8.61 -2.66 7.45
N THR A 97 7.77 -3.50 8.08
CA THR A 97 7.23 -4.71 7.43
C THR A 97 5.70 -4.68 7.37
N TRP A 98 5.15 -4.92 6.17
CA TRP A 98 3.73 -5.10 5.90
C TRP A 98 3.47 -6.51 5.37
N ILE A 99 2.67 -7.33 6.06
CA ILE A 99 2.46 -8.74 5.70
C ILE A 99 0.97 -9.07 5.71
N ARG A 100 0.47 -9.58 4.59
CA ARG A 100 -0.85 -10.20 4.49
C ARG A 100 -0.72 -11.72 4.35
N LYS A 101 -1.40 -12.48 5.21
CA LYS A 101 -1.53 -13.93 5.07
C LYS A 101 -2.61 -14.25 4.03
N LEU A 102 -2.30 -15.13 3.09
CA LEU A 102 -3.27 -15.70 2.16
C LEU A 102 -3.78 -17.01 2.78
N ASN A 103 -5.10 -17.16 2.85
CA ASN A 103 -5.76 -18.40 3.27
C ASN A 103 -6.03 -19.30 2.06
#